data_AF-A0A1W9LIW2-F1
#
_entry.id   AF-A0A1W9LIW2-F1
#
_cell.length_a   1.000
_cell.length_b   1.000
_cell.length_c   1.000
_cell.angle_alpha   90.00
_cell.angle_beta   90.00
_cell.angle_gamma   90.00
#
_symmetry.space_group_name_H-M   'P 1'
#
loop_
_entity.id
_entity.type
_entity.pdbx_description
1 polymer ?
#
loop_
_entity_poly.entity_id
_entity_poly.type
_entity_poly.pdbx_seq_one_letter_code
_entity_poly.pdbx_strand_id
1 'polypeptide(L)' 'MEWRAFISNIENGKTNLTLATIAKLAKALSVPIEDLIK' A
#
# COMPACT_ATOMS: atom_id res chain seq x y z
N MET A 1 -14.45 10.03 7.94
CA MET A 1 -13.47 9.06 8.50
C MET A 1 -12.59 8.62 7.33
N GLU A 2 -11.86 9.59 6.76
CA GLU A 2 -11.37 9.49 5.38
C GLU A 2 -10.21 8.51 5.21
N TRP A 3 -9.36 8.39 6.23
CA TRP A 3 -8.19 7.50 6.16
C TRP A 3 -8.58 6.02 6.09
N ARG A 4 -9.68 5.61 6.75
CA ARG A 4 -10.14 4.21 6.70
C ARG A 4 -10.62 3.82 5.32
N ALA A 5 -11.34 4.72 4.65
CA ALA A 5 -11.78 4.51 3.27
C ALA A 5 -10.59 4.43 2.30
N PHE A 6 -9.57 5.26 2.51
CA PHE A 6 -8.35 5.22 1.71
C PHE A 6 -7.59 3.89 1.85
N ILE A 7 -7.36 3.42 3.09
CA ILE A 7 -6.71 2.12 3.32
C ILE A 7 -7.54 0.98 2.73
N SER A 8 -8.85 0.99 2.91
CA SER A 8 -9.73 -0.04 2.34
C SER A 8 -9.70 -0.05 0.81
N ASN A 9 -9.56 1.11 0.16
CA ASN A 9 -9.40 1.16 -1.31
C ASN A 9 -8.07 0.58 -1.78
N ILE A 10 -6.98 0.75 -1.00
CA ILE A 10 -5.70 0.11 -1.27
C ILE A 10 -5.82 -1.41 -1.13
N GLU A 11 -6.38 -1.90 -0.02
CA GLU A 11 -6.55 -3.33 0.26
C GLU A 11 -7.43 -4.04 -0.79
N ASN A 12 -8.43 -3.34 -1.33
CA ASN A 12 -9.31 -3.87 -2.36
C ASN A 12 -8.80 -3.65 -3.80
N GLY A 13 -7.57 -3.17 -3.99
CA GLY A 13 -7.00 -2.91 -5.33
C GLY A 13 -7.69 -1.78 -6.12
N LYS A 14 -8.53 -0.98 -5.47
CA LYS A 14 -9.24 0.18 -6.08
C LYS A 14 -8.35 1.41 -6.20
N THR A 15 -7.16 1.38 -5.63
CA THR A 15 -6.15 2.44 -5.76
C THR A 15 -4.85 1.83 -6.28
N ASN A 16 -4.46 2.21 -7.50
CA ASN A 16 -3.21 1.76 -8.08
C ASN A 16 -2.05 2.61 -7.54
N LEU A 17 -1.26 2.03 -6.64
CA LEU A 17 -0.11 2.71 -6.06
C LEU A 17 1.09 2.63 -6.99
N THR A 18 1.87 3.72 -7.08
CA THR A 18 3.15 3.67 -7.76
C THR A 18 4.14 2.78 -7.00
N LEU A 19 5.12 2.21 -7.71
CA LEU A 19 6.22 1.46 -7.07
C LEU A 19 6.94 2.28 -5.99
N ALA A 20 7.09 3.60 -6.18
CA ALA A 20 7.70 4.48 -5.20
C ALA A 20 6.87 4.58 -3.91
N THR A 21 5.54 4.52 -4.02
CA THR A 21 4.65 4.51 -2.85
C THR A 21 4.70 3.17 -2.13
N ILE A 22 4.68 2.06 -2.88
CA ILE A 22 4.78 0.71 -2.31
C ILE A 22 6.11 0.53 -1.58
N ALA A 23 7.22 1.02 -2.14
CA ALA A 23 8.54 0.98 -1.50
C ALA A 23 8.58 1.78 -0.18
N LYS A 24 7.91 2.93 -0.12
CA LYS A 24 7.79 3.72 1.12
C LYS A 24 6.97 2.99 2.19
N LEU A 25 5.91 2.31 1.80
CA LEU A 25 5.09 1.48 2.71
C LEU A 25 5.88 0.28 3.23
N ALA A 26 6.56 -0.46 2.34
CA ALA A 26 7.42 -1.58 2.71
C ALA A 26 8.48 -1.16 3.75
N LYS A 27 9.15 -0.02 3.51
CA LYS A 27 10.11 0.56 4.46
C LYS A 27 9.48 0.94 5.80
N ALA A 28 8.29 1.55 5.80
CA ALA A 28 7.60 1.95 7.02
C ALA A 28 7.09 0.76 7.84
N LEU A 29 6.70 -0.32 7.17
CA LEU A 29 6.20 -1.56 7.78
C LEU A 29 7.33 -2.55 8.09
N SER A 30 8.56 -2.28 7.66
CA SER A 30 9.72 -3.17 7.79
C SER A 30 9.49 -4.57 7.19
N VAL A 31 8.78 -4.62 6.07
CA VAL A 31 8.53 -5.85 5.29
C VAL A 31 9.20 -5.75 3.92
N PRO A 32 9.55 -6.89 3.29
CA PRO A 32 9.98 -6.93 1.89
C PRO A 32 8.96 -6.30 0.94
N ILE A 33 9.43 -5.71 -0.17
CA ILE A 33 8.53 -5.03 -1.13
C ILE A 33 7.69 -6.03 -1.91
N GLU A 34 8.24 -7.22 -2.15
CA GLU A 34 7.58 -8.37 -2.77
C GLU A 34 6.37 -8.87 -1.96
N ASP A 35 6.31 -8.62 -0.65
CA ASP A 35 5.15 -8.97 0.17
C ASP A 35 3.95 -8.03 -0.08
N LEU A 36 4.18 -6.87 -0.69
CA LEU A 36 3.16 -5.88 -1.04
C LEU A 36 2.80 -5.88 -2.53
N ILE A 37 3.51 -6.65 -3.35
CA ILE A 37 3.30 -6.76 -4.80
C ILE A 37 2.96 -8.21 -5.12
N LYS A 38 1.69 -8.48 -5.41
CA LYS A 38 1.20 -9.77 -5.91
C LYS A 38 0.64 -9.64 -7.31
#